data_AF-A0A8S8YSK7-F1
#
_entry.id   AF-A0A8S8YSK7-F1
#
_cell.length_a   1.000
_cell.length_b   1.000
_cell.length_c   1.000
_cell.angle_alpha   90.00
_cell.angle_beta   90.00
_cell.angle_gamma   90.00
#
_symmetry.space_group_name_H-M   'P 1'
#
loop_
_entity.id
_entity.type
_entity.pdbx_description
1 polymer ?
#
loop_
_entity_poly.entity_id
_entity_poly.type
_entity_poly.pdbx_seq_one_letter_code
_entity_poly.pdbx_strand_id
1 'polypeptide(L)'
;MPERPVAVGENWSNVEEEIKATYGPYSPATGIPDDSHSRTEFTTVGTDEYSLESVDVVGDISHTSRGDLDIVLVSPSGTESWLGPITQDNGNHYSDWMFSTVQHWDESSLGTWTLKIRDTDSGTNGTLNSWEMILHGVDIDDDHDDDGLSDENETLGYGTDPYDSDTDDDGLSDYDEVMIYGTDPLLIDSDLDGLSDSAEVTTTGTNPLDSDSDDDGLSDGAEVNFWFSDPLIYDPDDDSDLFYHFNDCNDTNPLVNPGRPELLNGIDDNCDNYVDEGFNFTDRDGDGLKDWPNITSTAQTTWTQTPMMMD
;
A
#
# COMPACT_ATOMS: atom_id res chain seq x y z
N MET A 1 -5.21 54.52 -8.88
CA MET A 1 -3.99 53.81 -8.49
C MET A 1 -4.40 52.41 -8.09
N PRO A 2 -3.73 51.35 -8.58
CA PRO A 2 -4.11 49.94 -8.39
C PRO A 2 -3.71 49.43 -6.99
N GLU A 3 -3.91 50.23 -5.95
CA GLU A 3 -3.30 49.96 -4.64
C GLU A 3 -3.88 48.71 -3.95
N ARG A 4 -5.12 48.32 -4.26
CA ARG A 4 -5.75 47.14 -3.63
C ARG A 4 -5.26 45.81 -4.23
N PRO A 5 -5.21 45.61 -5.56
CA PRO A 5 -4.63 44.40 -6.14
C PRO A 5 -3.13 44.24 -5.82
N VAL A 6 -2.36 45.33 -5.81
CA VAL A 6 -0.92 45.29 -5.52
C VAL A 6 -0.67 44.88 -4.06
N ALA A 7 -1.43 45.43 -3.11
CA ALA A 7 -1.30 45.08 -1.70
C ALA A 7 -1.67 43.62 -1.38
N VAL A 8 -2.59 43.02 -2.14
CA VAL A 8 -2.92 41.58 -2.01
C VAL A 8 -1.82 40.72 -2.64
N GLY A 9 -1.30 41.12 -3.81
CA GLY A 9 -0.26 40.38 -4.52
C GLY A 9 1.10 40.30 -3.80
N GLU A 10 1.39 41.23 -2.87
CA GLU A 10 2.65 41.20 -2.10
C GLU A 10 2.74 40.03 -1.11
N ASN A 11 1.60 39.49 -0.68
CA ASN A 11 1.49 38.39 0.29
C ASN A 11 0.69 37.19 -0.26
N TRP A 12 0.49 37.12 -1.58
CA TRP A 12 -0.28 36.05 -2.20
C TRP A 12 0.57 34.77 -2.29
N SER A 13 0.07 33.68 -1.71
CA SER A 13 0.55 32.33 -2.00
C SER A 13 -0.11 31.84 -3.29
N ASN A 14 0.64 31.12 -4.12
CA ASN A 14 0.01 30.45 -5.26
C ASN A 14 -1.04 29.46 -4.75
N VAL A 15 -2.12 29.33 -5.50
CA VAL A 15 -3.10 28.26 -5.30
C VAL A 15 -2.52 26.95 -5.83
N GLU A 16 -3.12 25.86 -5.40
CA GLU A 16 -2.74 24.49 -5.79
C GLU A 16 -3.07 24.19 -7.26
N GLU A 17 -2.79 22.96 -7.70
CA GLU A 17 -3.08 22.55 -9.07
C GLU A 17 -4.60 22.55 -9.33
N GLU A 18 -5.00 23.04 -10.50
CA GLU A 18 -6.41 23.07 -10.90
C GLU A 18 -6.91 21.63 -11.12
N ILE A 19 -7.93 21.25 -10.35
CA ILE A 19 -8.67 20.00 -10.53
C ILE A 19 -9.91 20.26 -11.40
N LYS A 20 -10.22 19.27 -12.24
CA LYS A 20 -11.39 19.26 -13.11
C LYS A 20 -12.20 17.98 -12.93
N ALA A 21 -13.46 18.13 -12.51
CA ALA A 21 -14.40 17.02 -12.39
C ALA A 21 -15.59 17.18 -13.36
N THR A 22 -15.93 16.11 -14.09
CA THR A 22 -17.06 16.10 -15.06
C THR A 22 -18.17 15.17 -14.59
N TYR A 23 -19.39 15.70 -14.51
CA TYR A 23 -20.60 14.98 -14.16
C TYR A 23 -21.55 14.94 -15.36
N GLY A 24 -21.69 13.75 -15.96
CA GLY A 24 -22.46 13.52 -17.18
C GLY A 24 -21.60 12.86 -18.27
N PRO A 25 -22.00 12.95 -19.55
CA PRO A 25 -23.25 13.55 -20.03
C PRO A 25 -24.48 12.73 -19.63
N TYR A 26 -25.52 13.43 -19.18
CA TYR A 26 -26.85 12.90 -18.97
C TYR A 26 -27.68 13.17 -20.21
N SER A 27 -28.41 12.17 -20.70
CA SER A 27 -29.27 12.31 -21.90
C SER A 27 -30.75 12.12 -21.57
N PRO A 28 -31.38 13.04 -20.80
CA PRO A 28 -32.72 12.85 -20.28
C PRO A 28 -33.80 12.89 -21.37
N ALA A 29 -33.52 13.48 -22.54
CA ALA A 29 -34.48 13.66 -23.64
C ALA A 29 -35.84 14.20 -23.17
N THR A 30 -35.81 15.13 -22.21
CA THR A 30 -36.99 15.58 -21.46
C THR A 30 -37.53 16.87 -22.06
N GLY A 31 -38.84 16.90 -22.29
CA GLY A 31 -39.52 18.06 -22.85
C GLY A 31 -39.52 19.24 -21.88
N ILE A 32 -39.33 20.43 -22.44
CA ILE A 32 -39.50 21.73 -21.78
C ILE A 32 -40.85 22.28 -22.27
N PRO A 33 -41.87 22.35 -21.40
CA PRO A 33 -43.19 22.81 -21.80
C PRO A 33 -43.19 24.29 -22.20
N ASP A 34 -43.88 24.60 -23.30
CA ASP A 34 -44.16 25.95 -23.81
C ASP A 34 -44.89 26.84 -22.78
N ASP A 35 -44.55 28.14 -22.74
CA ASP A 35 -45.14 29.17 -21.85
C ASP A 35 -45.32 28.70 -20.38
N SER A 36 -44.26 28.12 -19.82
CA SER A 36 -44.30 27.50 -18.49
C SER A 36 -43.82 28.44 -17.39
N HIS A 37 -44.68 28.62 -16.38
CA HIS A 37 -44.33 29.37 -15.18
C HIS A 37 -43.40 28.59 -14.23
N SER A 38 -43.38 27.25 -14.32
CA SER A 38 -42.50 26.35 -13.56
C SER A 38 -41.27 25.95 -14.37
N ARG A 39 -40.12 25.82 -13.70
CA ARG A 39 -38.90 25.26 -14.28
C ARG A 39 -38.91 23.74 -14.20
N THR A 40 -38.52 23.09 -15.28
CA THR A 40 -38.12 21.67 -15.28
C THR A 40 -36.74 21.58 -14.64
N GLU A 41 -36.57 20.67 -13.69
CA GLU A 41 -35.34 20.53 -12.90
C GLU A 41 -34.62 19.22 -13.25
N PHE A 42 -33.30 19.30 -13.35
CA PHE A 42 -32.38 18.20 -13.57
C PHE A 42 -31.32 18.25 -12.49
N THR A 43 -31.01 17.13 -11.87
CA THR A 43 -30.08 17.09 -10.73
C THR A 43 -28.89 16.20 -11.02
N THR A 44 -27.75 16.56 -10.43
CA THR A 44 -26.58 15.71 -10.30
C THR A 44 -25.97 15.90 -8.90
N VAL A 45 -25.09 15.00 -8.48
CA VAL A 45 -24.44 15.04 -7.17
C VAL A 45 -22.94 15.13 -7.40
N GLY A 46 -22.33 16.23 -6.93
CA GLY A 46 -20.88 16.31 -6.74
C GLY A 46 -20.49 15.38 -5.60
N THR A 47 -19.60 14.43 -5.88
CA THR A 47 -19.18 13.38 -4.94
C THR A 47 -17.94 13.76 -4.15
N ASP A 48 -17.14 14.66 -4.71
CA ASP A 48 -15.85 15.04 -4.18
C ASP A 48 -15.93 16.50 -3.74
N GLU A 49 -15.17 16.85 -2.71
CA GLU A 49 -15.18 18.18 -2.13
C GLU A 49 -13.99 19.01 -2.63
N TYR A 50 -14.29 20.02 -3.43
CA TYR A 50 -13.35 20.96 -4.01
C TYR A 50 -13.76 22.39 -3.63
N SER A 51 -12.78 23.28 -3.49
CA SER A 51 -13.04 24.71 -3.46
C SER A 51 -13.17 25.21 -4.90
N LEU A 52 -14.39 25.59 -5.28
CA LEU A 52 -14.69 25.94 -6.67
C LEU A 52 -14.08 27.28 -7.09
N GLU A 53 -13.61 27.33 -8.33
CA GLU A 53 -13.23 28.55 -9.04
C GLU A 53 -14.24 28.86 -10.15
N SER A 54 -14.64 27.85 -10.93
CA SER A 54 -15.63 28.04 -11.99
C SER A 54 -16.45 26.78 -12.28
N VAL A 55 -17.61 26.98 -12.90
CA VAL A 55 -18.49 25.89 -13.31
C VAL A 55 -18.90 26.09 -14.76
N ASP A 56 -18.70 25.06 -15.57
CA ASP A 56 -19.19 24.97 -16.93
C ASP A 56 -20.37 24.00 -17.01
N VAL A 57 -21.40 24.38 -17.77
CA VAL A 57 -22.53 23.52 -18.11
C VAL A 57 -22.60 23.42 -19.62
N VAL A 58 -22.42 22.22 -20.16
CA VAL A 58 -22.53 21.95 -21.59
C VAL A 58 -23.91 21.35 -21.84
N GLY A 59 -24.72 21.98 -22.70
CA GLY A 59 -26.10 21.56 -22.97
C GLY A 59 -26.44 21.45 -24.46
N ASP A 60 -27.12 20.36 -24.83
CA ASP A 60 -27.82 20.21 -26.10
C ASP A 60 -29.34 20.37 -25.86
N ILE A 61 -29.87 21.50 -26.31
CA ILE A 61 -31.27 21.90 -26.10
C ILE A 61 -31.91 22.19 -27.46
N SER A 62 -32.86 21.33 -27.83
CA SER A 62 -33.72 21.56 -28.99
C SER A 62 -34.80 22.59 -28.67
N HIS A 63 -34.66 23.84 -29.12
CA HIS A 63 -35.74 24.83 -29.11
C HIS A 63 -35.78 25.68 -30.39
N THR A 64 -36.94 26.19 -30.83
CA THR A 64 -37.00 27.03 -32.06
C THR A 64 -36.68 28.51 -31.82
N SER A 65 -36.92 28.99 -30.61
CA SER A 65 -36.59 30.36 -30.19
C SER A 65 -35.76 30.26 -28.91
N ARG A 66 -34.46 29.97 -29.03
CA ARG A 66 -33.62 29.72 -27.83
C ARG A 66 -33.57 30.90 -26.85
N GLY A 67 -33.91 32.10 -27.31
CA GLY A 67 -34.01 33.31 -26.48
C GLY A 67 -35.13 33.25 -25.44
N ASP A 68 -36.13 32.38 -25.61
CA ASP A 68 -37.25 32.24 -24.69
C ASP A 68 -36.89 31.37 -23.46
N LEU A 69 -35.75 30.68 -23.54
CA LEU A 69 -35.27 29.79 -22.49
C LEU A 69 -34.60 30.57 -21.36
N ASP A 70 -35.05 30.29 -20.14
CA ASP A 70 -34.48 30.79 -18.89
C ASP A 70 -33.76 29.64 -18.17
N ILE A 71 -32.42 29.68 -18.18
CA ILE A 71 -31.54 28.61 -17.71
C ILE A 71 -30.79 29.06 -16.46
N VAL A 72 -30.99 28.34 -15.35
CA VAL A 72 -30.38 28.63 -14.05
C VAL A 72 -29.72 27.38 -13.49
N LEU A 73 -28.48 27.51 -13.03
CA LEU A 73 -27.80 26.50 -12.22
C LEU A 73 -27.90 26.89 -10.74
N VAL A 74 -28.12 25.91 -9.87
CA VAL A 74 -28.15 26.09 -8.41
C VAL A 74 -27.16 25.14 -7.76
N SER A 75 -26.25 25.69 -6.95
CA SER A 75 -25.24 24.93 -6.20
C SER A 75 -25.82 24.28 -4.94
N PRO A 76 -25.11 23.33 -4.29
CA PRO A 76 -25.52 22.71 -3.04
C PRO A 76 -25.74 23.71 -1.90
N SER A 77 -24.99 24.83 -1.90
CA SER A 77 -25.13 25.93 -0.94
C SER A 77 -26.40 26.78 -1.17
N GLY A 78 -27.03 26.64 -2.34
CA GLY A 78 -28.22 27.37 -2.75
C GLY A 78 -27.95 28.61 -3.61
N THR A 79 -26.70 28.89 -3.98
CA THR A 79 -26.36 30.00 -4.89
C THR A 79 -26.91 29.74 -6.29
N GLU A 80 -27.57 30.74 -6.89
CA GLU A 80 -28.11 30.66 -8.25
C GLU A 80 -27.23 31.39 -9.27
N SER A 81 -26.91 30.73 -10.37
CA SER A 81 -26.22 31.29 -11.54
C SER A 81 -27.15 31.30 -12.76
N TRP A 82 -27.32 32.47 -13.38
CA TRP A 82 -28.19 32.67 -14.53
C TRP A 82 -27.39 32.52 -15.82
N LEU A 83 -27.39 31.30 -16.38
CA LEU A 83 -26.52 30.89 -17.49
C LEU A 83 -27.03 31.37 -18.86
N GLY A 84 -28.33 31.28 -19.06
CA GLY A 84 -29.00 31.68 -20.29
C GLY A 84 -30.18 32.59 -19.95
N PRO A 85 -29.97 33.92 -19.88
CA PRO A 85 -31.06 34.85 -19.63
C PRO A 85 -31.97 34.97 -20.86
N ILE A 86 -33.22 35.39 -20.63
CA ILE A 86 -34.20 35.62 -21.69
C ILE A 86 -33.70 36.72 -22.64
N THR A 87 -33.70 36.43 -23.94
CA THR A 87 -33.26 37.36 -25.01
C THR A 87 -34.22 37.33 -26.20
N GLN A 88 -34.13 38.31 -27.11
CA GLN A 88 -34.93 38.34 -28.35
C GLN A 88 -34.31 37.48 -29.47
N ASP A 89 -33.71 36.34 -29.11
CA ASP A 89 -33.03 35.46 -30.07
C ASP A 89 -33.98 34.40 -30.61
N ASN A 90 -34.45 34.63 -31.84
CA ASN A 90 -35.28 33.69 -32.61
C ASN A 90 -34.45 32.59 -33.31
N GLY A 91 -33.19 32.41 -32.92
CA GLY A 91 -32.34 31.32 -33.38
C GLY A 91 -32.76 29.99 -32.79
N ASN A 92 -32.63 28.93 -33.59
CA ASN A 92 -32.90 27.58 -33.14
C ASN A 92 -31.71 27.04 -32.34
N HIS A 93 -32.02 26.29 -31.28
CA HIS A 93 -31.19 25.32 -30.56
C HIS A 93 -29.96 25.89 -29.83
N TYR A 94 -29.62 25.21 -28.74
CA TYR A 94 -28.25 25.16 -28.21
C TYR A 94 -27.69 23.79 -28.58
N SER A 95 -26.57 23.72 -29.30
CA SER A 95 -25.96 22.46 -29.74
C SER A 95 -24.60 22.32 -29.07
N ASP A 96 -24.52 21.43 -28.08
CA ASP A 96 -23.35 21.25 -27.20
C ASP A 96 -22.77 22.59 -26.73
N TRP A 97 -23.67 23.51 -26.34
CA TRP A 97 -23.29 24.86 -25.99
C TRP A 97 -22.78 24.89 -24.55
N MET A 98 -21.60 25.46 -24.34
CA MET A 98 -21.00 25.65 -23.03
C MET A 98 -21.41 26.99 -22.42
N PHE A 99 -22.02 26.93 -21.24
CA PHE A 99 -22.30 28.07 -20.38
C PHE A 99 -21.32 28.06 -19.20
N SER A 100 -20.60 29.17 -19.00
CA SER A 100 -19.60 29.29 -17.92
C SER A 100 -20.06 30.25 -16.84
N THR A 101 -19.74 29.95 -15.58
CA THR A 101 -20.00 30.85 -14.45
C THR A 101 -18.89 30.80 -13.39
N VAL A 102 -18.65 31.97 -12.77
CA VAL A 102 -17.77 32.15 -11.60
C VAL A 102 -18.57 32.54 -10.35
N GLN A 103 -19.90 32.41 -10.42
CA GLN A 103 -20.80 32.84 -9.34
C GLN A 103 -20.69 31.97 -8.08
N HIS A 104 -20.08 30.78 -8.22
CA HIS A 104 -19.90 29.76 -7.19
C HIS A 104 -18.47 29.73 -6.63
N TRP A 105 -17.67 30.76 -6.90
CA TRP A 105 -16.28 30.84 -6.43
C TRP A 105 -16.19 30.71 -4.90
N ASP A 106 -15.24 29.92 -4.41
CA ASP A 106 -15.01 29.52 -3.00
C ASP A 106 -16.16 28.73 -2.35
N GLU A 107 -17.12 28.22 -3.13
CA GLU A 107 -18.12 27.28 -2.61
C GLU A 107 -17.60 25.83 -2.69
N SER A 108 -18.01 25.00 -1.73
CA SER A 108 -17.81 23.54 -1.79
C SER A 108 -18.59 22.92 -2.96
N SER A 109 -17.94 22.05 -3.72
CA SER A 109 -18.58 21.28 -4.80
C SER A 109 -19.52 20.17 -4.31
N LEU A 110 -19.36 19.73 -3.06
CA LEU A 110 -20.00 18.54 -2.53
C LEU A 110 -21.51 18.70 -2.40
N GLY A 111 -22.25 17.73 -2.95
CA GLY A 111 -23.70 17.64 -2.79
C GLY A 111 -24.50 17.90 -4.06
N THR A 112 -25.78 18.24 -3.90
CA THR A 112 -26.74 18.25 -5.02
C THR A 112 -26.72 19.55 -5.82
N TRP A 113 -26.40 19.45 -7.10
CA TRP A 113 -26.51 20.51 -8.09
C TRP A 113 -27.81 20.40 -8.88
N THR A 114 -28.45 21.53 -9.16
CA THR A 114 -29.73 21.57 -9.89
C THR A 114 -29.68 22.50 -11.09
N LEU A 115 -29.78 21.94 -12.29
CA LEU A 115 -30.04 22.69 -13.53
C LEU A 115 -31.54 22.88 -13.70
N LYS A 116 -31.99 24.12 -13.85
CA LYS A 116 -33.39 24.51 -14.00
C LYS A 116 -33.60 25.20 -15.33
N ILE A 117 -34.56 24.72 -16.12
CA ILE A 117 -34.89 25.26 -17.44
C ILE A 117 -36.39 25.50 -17.55
N ARG A 118 -36.80 26.66 -18.06
CA ARG A 118 -38.17 26.89 -18.53
C ARG A 118 -38.18 27.64 -19.85
N ASP A 119 -39.27 27.47 -20.58
CA ASP A 119 -39.67 28.33 -21.68
C ASP A 119 -40.63 29.40 -21.14
N THR A 120 -40.40 30.66 -21.50
CA THR A 120 -41.10 31.82 -20.94
C THR A 120 -42.06 32.51 -21.91
N ASP A 121 -42.04 32.13 -23.19
CA ASP A 121 -42.92 32.72 -24.21
C ASP A 121 -43.67 31.61 -24.96
N SER A 122 -44.87 31.92 -25.46
CA SER A 122 -45.70 30.93 -26.17
C SER A 122 -45.25 30.75 -27.62
N GLY A 123 -45.18 29.51 -28.10
CA GLY A 123 -45.03 29.21 -29.53
C GLY A 123 -44.52 27.82 -29.85
N THR A 124 -43.52 27.34 -29.11
CA THR A 124 -42.93 26.02 -29.33
C THR A 124 -42.51 25.36 -28.04
N ASN A 125 -42.56 24.03 -27.99
CA ASN A 125 -41.94 23.29 -26.90
C ASN A 125 -40.43 23.15 -27.16
N GLY A 126 -39.66 23.02 -26.08
CA GLY A 126 -38.26 22.60 -26.13
C GLY A 126 -38.05 21.15 -25.70
N THR A 127 -36.82 20.67 -25.85
CA THR A 127 -36.33 19.41 -25.28
C THR A 127 -34.89 19.58 -24.84
N LEU A 128 -34.58 19.23 -23.59
CA LEU A 128 -33.20 19.00 -23.16
C LEU A 128 -32.78 17.61 -23.62
N ASN A 129 -31.90 17.54 -24.63
CA ASN A 129 -31.42 16.29 -25.20
C ASN A 129 -30.34 15.69 -24.29
N SER A 130 -29.32 16.49 -23.98
CA SER A 130 -28.25 16.13 -23.05
C SER A 130 -27.67 17.33 -22.30
N TRP A 131 -27.06 17.06 -21.15
CA TRP A 131 -26.24 18.03 -20.43
C TRP A 131 -25.13 17.36 -19.63
N GLU A 132 -24.04 18.06 -19.42
CA GLU A 132 -23.01 17.73 -18.44
C GLU A 132 -22.61 19.00 -17.68
N MET A 133 -22.09 18.79 -16.47
CA MET A 133 -21.54 19.83 -15.62
C MET A 133 -20.07 19.53 -15.40
N ILE A 134 -19.24 20.56 -15.49
CA ILE A 134 -17.80 20.49 -15.30
C ILE A 134 -17.47 21.48 -14.18
N LEU A 135 -16.89 20.98 -13.10
CA LEU A 135 -16.43 21.76 -11.97
C LEU A 135 -14.92 21.99 -12.12
N HIS A 136 -14.50 23.23 -11.90
CA HIS A 136 -13.10 23.65 -11.83
C HIS A 136 -12.83 24.19 -10.45
N GLY A 137 -11.78 23.72 -9.78
CA GLY A 137 -11.45 24.11 -8.43
C GLY A 137 -10.06 23.62 -8.00
N VAL A 138 -9.81 23.69 -6.71
CA VAL A 138 -8.66 23.06 -6.05
C VAL A 138 -9.16 22.07 -5.02
N ASP A 139 -8.33 21.08 -4.70
CA ASP A 139 -8.58 20.25 -3.54
C ASP A 139 -8.61 21.09 -2.26
N ILE A 140 -9.31 20.60 -1.25
CA ILE A 140 -9.29 21.19 0.08
C ILE A 140 -8.80 20.22 1.14
N ASP A 141 -8.67 18.94 0.78
CA ASP A 141 -8.11 17.93 1.65
C ASP A 141 -6.64 17.72 1.28
N ASP A 142 -5.75 18.06 2.21
CA ASP A 142 -4.31 18.01 1.99
C ASP A 142 -3.74 16.61 2.35
N ASP A 143 -4.52 15.75 3.00
CA ASP A 143 -4.15 14.45 3.61
C ASP A 143 -5.39 13.53 3.57
N HIS A 144 -5.62 12.89 2.42
CA HIS A 144 -6.91 12.25 2.11
C HIS A 144 -7.22 10.96 2.90
N ASP A 145 -6.21 10.26 3.40
CA ASP A 145 -6.37 9.04 4.19
C ASP A 145 -6.15 9.24 5.70
N ASP A 146 -5.86 10.48 6.12
CA ASP A 146 -5.64 10.90 7.50
C ASP A 146 -4.47 10.15 8.20
N ASP A 147 -3.46 9.67 7.45
CA ASP A 147 -2.30 8.97 8.02
C ASP A 147 -1.22 9.93 8.57
N GLY A 148 -1.27 11.20 8.15
CA GLY A 148 -0.37 12.27 8.58
C GLY A 148 0.72 12.64 7.56
N LEU A 149 0.78 11.96 6.41
CA LEU A 149 1.44 12.44 5.21
C LEU A 149 0.43 13.24 4.37
N SER A 150 0.90 14.33 3.77
CA SER A 150 0.07 15.08 2.83
C SER A 150 0.13 14.43 1.46
N ASP A 151 -0.94 14.50 0.67
CA ASP A 151 -1.00 14.04 -0.72
C ASP A 151 0.20 14.49 -1.57
N GLU A 152 0.67 15.73 -1.39
CA GLU A 152 1.83 16.24 -2.11
C GLU A 152 3.11 15.46 -1.75
N ASN A 153 3.31 15.15 -0.47
CA ASN A 153 4.45 14.37 0.00
C ASN A 153 4.37 12.93 -0.49
N GLU A 154 3.18 12.35 -0.50
CA GLU A 154 2.95 11.01 -0.98
C GLU A 154 3.20 10.93 -2.49
N THR A 155 2.52 11.74 -3.28
CA THR A 155 2.65 11.68 -4.75
C THR A 155 4.00 12.16 -5.28
N LEU A 156 4.62 13.19 -4.69
CA LEU A 156 5.87 13.78 -5.20
C LEU A 156 7.12 13.33 -4.43
N GLY A 157 6.97 12.92 -3.17
CA GLY A 157 8.07 12.54 -2.29
C GLY A 157 8.31 11.04 -2.24
N TYR A 158 7.27 10.26 -1.89
CA TYR A 158 7.40 8.85 -1.53
C TYR A 158 6.87 7.87 -2.59
N GLY A 159 5.94 8.31 -3.42
CA GLY A 159 5.29 7.51 -4.46
C GLY A 159 4.15 6.63 -3.95
N THR A 160 3.63 6.90 -2.75
CA THR A 160 2.50 6.21 -2.11
C THR A 160 1.15 6.66 -2.68
N ASP A 161 0.07 5.96 -2.33
CA ASP A 161 -1.30 6.29 -2.76
C ASP A 161 -2.00 7.19 -1.72
N PRO A 162 -2.30 8.47 -2.03
CA PRO A 162 -2.90 9.40 -1.05
C PRO A 162 -4.23 9.01 -0.43
N TYR A 163 -4.86 7.97 -0.97
CA TYR A 163 -6.14 7.47 -0.51
C TYR A 163 -6.02 6.15 0.27
N ASP A 164 -4.80 5.71 0.56
CA ASP A 164 -4.51 4.43 1.20
C ASP A 164 -3.35 4.54 2.19
N SER A 165 -3.70 4.59 3.48
CA SER A 165 -2.73 4.87 4.57
C SER A 165 -1.61 3.85 4.74
N ASP A 166 -1.65 2.72 4.03
CA ASP A 166 -0.73 1.58 4.10
C ASP A 166 -0.59 1.04 2.67
N THR A 167 0.27 1.68 1.87
CA THR A 167 0.28 1.51 0.40
C THR A 167 0.66 0.08 -0.04
N ASP A 168 1.44 -0.64 0.77
CA ASP A 168 1.90 -1.99 0.46
C ASP A 168 1.20 -3.11 1.23
N ASP A 169 0.23 -2.76 2.08
CA ASP A 169 -0.62 -3.64 2.88
C ASP A 169 0.17 -4.52 3.88
N ASP A 170 1.31 -4.04 4.41
CA ASP A 170 2.13 -4.79 5.37
C ASP A 170 1.62 -4.65 6.81
N GLY A 171 0.86 -3.60 7.11
CA GLY A 171 0.30 -3.29 8.43
C GLY A 171 0.97 -2.15 9.19
N LEU A 172 1.96 -1.48 8.62
CA LEU A 172 2.44 -0.14 9.00
C LEU A 172 1.82 0.91 8.08
N SER A 173 1.62 2.13 8.59
CA SER A 173 1.17 3.21 7.72
C SER A 173 2.34 3.85 7.00
N ASP A 174 2.11 4.44 5.84
CA ASP A 174 3.14 5.12 5.05
C ASP A 174 3.86 6.19 5.90
N TYR A 175 3.11 6.92 6.72
CA TYR A 175 3.66 7.83 7.73
C TYR A 175 4.62 7.15 8.71
N ASP A 176 4.21 6.03 9.32
CA ASP A 176 5.01 5.33 10.33
C ASP A 176 6.30 4.79 9.72
N GLU A 177 6.22 4.23 8.53
CA GLU A 177 7.36 3.75 7.77
C GLU A 177 8.35 4.86 7.45
N VAL A 178 7.88 5.96 6.85
CA VAL A 178 8.74 7.06 6.44
C VAL A 178 9.31 7.86 7.62
N MET A 179 8.49 8.14 8.63
CA MET A 179 8.81 9.11 9.68
C MET A 179 9.32 8.46 10.97
N ILE A 180 9.02 7.19 11.21
CA ILE A 180 9.40 6.48 12.45
C ILE A 180 10.46 5.42 12.17
N TYR A 181 10.22 4.49 11.25
CA TYR A 181 11.08 3.31 11.05
C TYR A 181 12.16 3.52 9.98
N GLY A 182 11.90 4.38 8.99
CA GLY A 182 12.77 4.63 7.85
C GLY A 182 12.74 3.51 6.79
N THR A 183 11.68 2.69 6.79
CA THR A 183 11.41 1.64 5.80
C THR A 183 10.88 2.22 4.48
N ASP A 184 10.75 1.37 3.46
CA ASP A 184 10.23 1.75 2.14
C ASP A 184 8.73 1.44 2.08
N PRO A 185 7.83 2.46 2.09
CA PRO A 185 6.37 2.27 2.17
C PRO A 185 5.73 1.63 0.92
N LEU A 186 6.56 1.13 0.01
CA LEU A 186 6.16 0.44 -1.21
C LEU A 186 6.57 -1.04 -1.18
N LEU A 187 7.19 -1.50 -0.09
CA LEU A 187 7.79 -2.83 0.06
C LEU A 187 7.46 -3.43 1.43
N ILE A 188 6.59 -4.45 1.41
CA ILE A 188 6.20 -5.25 2.58
C ILE A 188 7.38 -5.69 3.47
N ASP A 189 8.56 -5.86 2.89
CA ASP A 189 9.77 -6.37 3.52
C ASP A 189 10.95 -5.55 2.96
N SER A 190 11.43 -4.59 3.74
CA SER A 190 12.40 -3.58 3.30
C SER A 190 13.82 -4.11 3.14
N ASP A 191 14.23 -5.11 3.93
CA ASP A 191 15.57 -5.70 3.88
C ASP A 191 15.65 -7.08 3.20
N LEU A 192 14.48 -7.62 2.82
CA LEU A 192 14.27 -8.82 2.02
C LEU A 192 14.68 -10.12 2.72
N ASP A 193 14.51 -10.17 4.03
CA ASP A 193 14.88 -11.32 4.86
C ASP A 193 13.75 -12.37 5.04
N GLY A 194 12.52 -11.99 4.65
CA GLY A 194 11.32 -12.82 4.71
C GLY A 194 10.38 -12.54 5.89
N LEU A 195 10.63 -11.50 6.69
CA LEU A 195 9.67 -10.88 7.61
C LEU A 195 9.14 -9.58 7.01
N SER A 196 7.90 -9.20 7.34
CA SER A 196 7.41 -7.88 6.97
C SER A 196 7.88 -6.84 7.98
N ASP A 197 8.03 -5.60 7.55
CA ASP A 197 8.49 -4.51 8.41
C ASP A 197 7.60 -4.38 9.66
N SER A 198 6.28 -4.52 9.47
CA SER A 198 5.30 -4.57 10.56
C SER A 198 5.50 -5.75 11.51
N ALA A 199 5.87 -6.93 11.01
CA ALA A 199 6.07 -8.13 11.81
C ALA A 199 7.32 -7.98 12.67
N GLU A 200 8.35 -7.35 12.12
CA GLU A 200 9.59 -7.10 12.83
C GLU A 200 9.40 -6.15 14.01
N VAL A 201 8.79 -5.00 13.75
CA VAL A 201 8.62 -3.97 14.79
C VAL A 201 7.61 -4.38 15.87
N THR A 202 6.60 -5.20 15.54
CA THR A 202 5.53 -5.57 16.48
C THR A 202 5.72 -6.92 17.17
N THR A 203 6.40 -7.88 16.53
CA THR A 203 6.40 -9.28 16.97
C THR A 203 7.78 -9.77 17.38
N THR A 204 8.81 -9.62 16.55
CA THR A 204 10.17 -10.12 16.83
C THR A 204 11.01 -9.09 17.59
N GLY A 205 10.78 -7.80 17.34
CA GLY A 205 11.58 -6.70 17.87
C GLY A 205 12.93 -6.54 17.16
N THR A 206 13.06 -7.10 15.96
CA THR A 206 14.20 -6.94 15.05
C THR A 206 14.14 -5.59 14.34
N ASN A 207 15.20 -5.25 13.60
CA ASN A 207 15.27 -3.99 12.88
C ASN A 207 14.90 -4.21 11.41
N PRO A 208 13.81 -3.59 10.88
CA PRO A 208 13.30 -3.87 9.53
C PRO A 208 14.16 -3.35 8.37
N LEU A 209 15.40 -2.97 8.65
CA LEU A 209 16.39 -2.50 7.70
C LEU A 209 17.70 -3.30 7.80
N ASP A 210 17.67 -4.39 8.56
CA ASP A 210 18.83 -5.18 8.92
C ASP A 210 18.47 -6.67 9.01
N SER A 211 18.69 -7.37 7.90
CA SER A 211 18.25 -8.76 7.70
C SER A 211 18.82 -9.80 8.67
N ASP A 212 19.73 -9.42 9.57
CA ASP A 212 20.45 -10.27 10.51
C ASP A 212 20.76 -9.42 11.76
N SER A 213 19.79 -9.31 12.66
CA SER A 213 19.79 -8.36 13.77
C SER A 213 20.86 -8.63 14.85
N ASP A 214 21.41 -9.84 14.90
CA ASP A 214 22.44 -10.23 15.86
C ASP A 214 23.82 -10.60 15.27
N ASP A 215 23.96 -10.45 13.95
CA ASP A 215 25.19 -10.61 13.16
C ASP A 215 25.78 -12.05 13.23
N ASP A 216 24.94 -13.10 13.30
CA ASP A 216 25.39 -14.49 13.37
C ASP A 216 25.43 -15.23 12.02
N GLY A 217 24.88 -14.63 10.97
CA GLY A 217 24.83 -15.16 9.62
C GLY A 217 23.56 -15.95 9.27
N LEU A 218 22.61 -16.09 10.20
CA LEU A 218 21.21 -16.41 9.92
C LEU A 218 20.44 -15.11 9.76
N SER A 219 19.46 -15.10 8.85
CA SER A 219 18.56 -13.95 8.77
C SER A 219 17.44 -14.05 9.79
N ASP A 220 16.90 -12.93 10.25
CA ASP A 220 15.84 -12.92 11.26
C ASP A 220 14.62 -13.74 10.77
N GLY A 221 14.27 -13.58 9.51
CA GLY A 221 13.27 -14.37 8.82
C GLY A 221 13.60 -15.86 8.69
N ALA A 222 14.87 -16.24 8.56
CA ALA A 222 15.28 -17.64 8.53
C ALA A 222 15.09 -18.31 9.90
N GLU A 223 15.50 -17.59 10.95
CA GLU A 223 15.36 -18.02 12.33
C GLU A 223 13.92 -18.21 12.73
N VAL A 224 13.07 -17.22 12.47
CA VAL A 224 11.64 -17.28 12.82
C VAL A 224 10.89 -18.35 12.03
N ASN A 225 11.12 -18.44 10.71
CA ASN A 225 10.31 -19.28 9.83
C ASN A 225 10.79 -20.74 9.73
N PHE A 226 12.09 -21.02 9.94
CA PHE A 226 12.66 -22.36 9.73
C PHE A 226 13.31 -22.95 10.98
N TRP A 227 14.10 -22.17 11.71
CA TRP A 227 14.89 -22.70 12.84
C TRP A 227 14.16 -22.62 14.17
N PHE A 228 13.18 -21.73 14.29
CA PHE A 228 12.49 -21.40 15.53
C PHE A 228 13.45 -20.98 16.66
N SER A 229 14.55 -20.31 16.29
CA SER A 229 15.48 -19.61 17.18
C SER A 229 15.00 -18.18 17.46
N ASP A 230 15.75 -17.44 18.27
CA ASP A 230 15.43 -16.06 18.68
C ASP A 230 16.36 -15.11 17.92
N PRO A 231 15.86 -14.29 16.98
CA PRO A 231 16.67 -13.49 16.05
C PRO A 231 17.42 -12.31 16.69
N LEU A 232 17.36 -12.21 18.02
CA LEU A 232 18.10 -11.23 18.80
C LEU A 232 19.20 -11.89 19.64
N ILE A 233 19.46 -13.18 19.42
CA ILE A 233 20.38 -14.00 20.21
C ILE A 233 21.33 -14.79 19.29
N TYR A 234 22.53 -14.24 19.14
CA TYR A 234 23.65 -14.85 18.43
C TYR A 234 23.75 -16.38 18.64
N ASP A 235 23.58 -17.12 17.54
CA ASP A 235 23.72 -18.57 17.44
C ASP A 235 25.15 -18.93 16.99
N PRO A 236 25.98 -19.49 17.88
CA PRO A 236 27.32 -19.90 17.48
C PRO A 236 27.33 -21.12 16.54
N ASP A 237 28.29 -21.08 15.60
CA ASP A 237 28.87 -22.22 14.87
C ASP A 237 30.35 -22.30 15.28
N ASP A 238 30.61 -22.94 16.42
CA ASP A 238 31.89 -22.89 17.16
C ASP A 238 33.04 -23.58 16.38
N ASP A 239 32.71 -24.47 15.44
CA ASP A 239 33.67 -25.19 14.61
C ASP A 239 33.62 -24.88 13.09
N SER A 240 32.69 -24.02 12.69
CA SER A 240 32.55 -23.46 11.34
C SER A 240 32.20 -24.50 10.26
N ASP A 241 31.32 -25.44 10.58
CA ASP A 241 30.85 -26.47 9.65
C ASP A 241 29.45 -26.23 9.06
N LEU A 242 28.85 -25.07 9.38
CA LEU A 242 27.52 -24.61 9.00
C LEU A 242 26.36 -25.31 9.71
N PHE A 243 26.63 -26.02 10.81
CA PHE A 243 25.62 -26.50 11.73
C PHE A 243 25.72 -25.74 13.05
N TYR A 244 24.76 -24.84 13.25
CA TYR A 244 24.64 -24.05 14.48
C TYR A 244 24.36 -24.91 15.71
N HIS A 245 24.70 -24.39 16.88
CA HIS A 245 24.62 -25.07 18.17
C HIS A 245 23.28 -25.76 18.49
N PHE A 246 22.16 -25.26 17.93
CA PHE A 246 20.83 -25.81 18.17
C PHE A 246 20.49 -27.01 17.25
N ASN A 247 21.21 -27.18 16.15
CA ASN A 247 21.06 -28.28 15.20
C ASN A 247 22.30 -29.19 15.14
N ASP A 248 23.37 -28.87 15.87
CA ASP A 248 24.55 -29.72 16.03
C ASP A 248 24.57 -30.40 17.41
N CYS A 249 24.75 -31.73 17.43
CA CYS A 249 24.94 -32.48 18.66
C CYS A 249 26.33 -32.30 19.28
N ASN A 250 27.32 -31.75 18.55
CA ASN A 250 28.61 -31.34 19.08
C ASN A 250 29.29 -30.22 18.26
N ASP A 251 28.81 -29.00 18.47
CA ASP A 251 29.25 -27.71 17.89
C ASP A 251 30.74 -27.33 18.07
N THR A 252 31.56 -28.19 18.70
CA THR A 252 33.02 -27.98 18.84
C THR A 252 33.85 -28.93 17.98
N ASN A 253 33.19 -29.79 17.20
CA ASN A 253 33.80 -30.80 16.39
C ASN A 253 33.15 -30.84 14.99
N PRO A 254 33.82 -30.32 13.93
CA PRO A 254 33.25 -30.17 12.59
C PRO A 254 33.11 -31.52 11.86
N LEU A 255 33.36 -32.59 12.61
CA LEU A 255 33.21 -33.96 12.22
C LEU A 255 31.99 -34.62 12.87
N VAL A 256 31.12 -33.88 13.54
CA VAL A 256 29.89 -34.38 14.14
C VAL A 256 28.81 -33.42 13.74
N ASN A 257 27.88 -33.83 12.86
CA ASN A 257 26.77 -32.99 12.42
C ASN A 257 25.65 -33.81 11.75
N PRO A 258 24.41 -33.32 11.69
CA PRO A 258 23.29 -34.04 11.06
C PRO A 258 23.56 -34.60 9.66
N GLY A 259 23.33 -35.91 9.50
CA GLY A 259 23.38 -36.58 8.19
C GLY A 259 24.78 -36.95 7.70
N ARG A 260 25.80 -36.77 8.54
CA ARG A 260 27.16 -37.23 8.29
C ARG A 260 27.26 -38.76 8.17
N PRO A 261 28.25 -39.32 7.45
CA PRO A 261 28.50 -40.76 7.50
C PRO A 261 29.20 -41.17 8.80
N GLU A 262 28.66 -42.19 9.47
CA GLU A 262 29.28 -42.79 10.67
C GLU A 262 30.68 -43.35 10.41
N LEU A 263 31.56 -43.15 11.39
CA LEU A 263 32.87 -43.76 11.51
C LEU A 263 32.89 -44.63 12.76
N LEU A 264 33.51 -45.82 12.72
CA LEU A 264 33.70 -46.65 13.91
C LEU A 264 34.71 -46.01 14.91
N ASN A 265 34.28 -44.98 15.63
CA ASN A 265 35.06 -44.13 16.53
C ASN A 265 34.41 -43.98 17.92
N GLY A 266 33.19 -44.51 18.13
CA GLY A 266 32.45 -44.43 19.38
C GLY A 266 31.75 -43.08 19.62
N ILE A 267 31.61 -42.28 18.58
CA ILE A 267 30.89 -41.01 18.53
C ILE A 267 29.67 -41.23 17.64
N ASP A 268 28.56 -40.56 17.94
CA ASP A 268 27.44 -40.40 17.01
C ASP A 268 27.85 -39.26 16.05
N ASP A 269 28.37 -39.60 14.87
CA ASP A 269 28.90 -38.61 13.92
C ASP A 269 27.77 -37.86 13.20
N ASN A 270 26.57 -38.45 13.14
CA ASN A 270 25.47 -38.00 12.30
C ASN A 270 24.26 -37.41 13.05
N CYS A 271 24.35 -37.35 14.38
CA CYS A 271 23.37 -36.82 15.32
C CYS A 271 22.00 -37.53 15.27
N ASP A 272 21.94 -38.82 14.94
CA ASP A 272 20.70 -39.59 14.89
C ASP A 272 20.38 -40.37 16.19
N ASN A 273 21.23 -40.20 17.22
CA ASN A 273 21.22 -40.88 18.52
C ASN A 273 21.64 -42.36 18.47
N TYR A 274 22.19 -42.82 17.36
CA TYR A 274 22.87 -44.10 17.26
C TYR A 274 24.36 -43.85 17.06
N VAL A 275 25.17 -44.58 17.82
CA VAL A 275 26.63 -44.47 17.76
C VAL A 275 27.13 -45.59 16.86
N ASP A 276 27.92 -45.30 15.82
CA ASP A 276 28.54 -46.28 14.94
C ASP A 276 27.55 -47.25 14.23
N GLU A 277 26.31 -46.84 13.92
CA GLU A 277 25.35 -47.74 13.27
C GLU A 277 25.78 -48.14 11.85
N GLY A 278 25.35 -49.32 11.41
CA GLY A 278 25.80 -49.92 10.15
C GLY A 278 27.13 -50.69 10.24
N PHE A 279 27.87 -50.59 11.34
CA PHE A 279 29.08 -51.38 11.61
C PHE A 279 28.81 -52.73 12.32
N ASN A 280 27.54 -53.16 12.43
CA ASN A 280 27.10 -54.37 13.16
C ASN A 280 27.72 -55.70 12.69
N PHE A 281 28.44 -55.71 11.55
CA PHE A 281 29.09 -56.89 10.98
C PHE A 281 30.61 -56.71 10.80
N THR A 282 31.16 -55.60 11.29
CA THR A 282 32.59 -55.28 11.19
C THR A 282 33.34 -55.95 12.34
N ASP A 283 34.51 -56.51 12.01
CA ASP A 283 35.52 -57.09 12.90
C ASP A 283 36.84 -56.42 12.51
N ARG A 284 37.00 -55.16 12.92
CA ARG A 284 38.07 -54.29 12.42
C ARG A 284 39.44 -54.76 12.89
N ASP A 285 39.54 -55.34 14.08
CA ASP A 285 40.80 -55.79 14.67
C ASP A 285 41.10 -57.29 14.47
N GLY A 286 40.15 -58.05 13.93
CA GLY A 286 40.32 -59.45 13.54
C GLY A 286 40.36 -60.40 14.73
N ASP A 287 39.83 -59.99 15.88
CA ASP A 287 39.80 -60.82 17.09
C ASP A 287 38.65 -61.86 17.08
N GLY A 288 37.78 -61.79 16.07
CA GLY A 288 36.66 -62.70 15.87
C GLY A 288 35.41 -62.34 16.69
N LEU A 289 35.42 -61.20 17.39
CA LEU A 289 34.24 -60.54 17.94
C LEU A 289 33.73 -59.48 16.95
N LYS A 290 32.47 -59.09 17.13
CA LYS A 290 31.91 -57.96 16.38
C LYS A 290 32.18 -56.69 17.18
N ASP A 291 32.54 -55.62 16.50
CA ASP A 291 32.96 -54.36 17.13
C ASP A 291 31.85 -53.71 18.01
N TRP A 292 30.59 -54.11 17.84
CA TRP A 292 29.46 -53.75 18.69
C TRP A 292 29.31 -54.74 19.88
N PRO A 293 29.67 -54.45 21.16
CA PRO A 293 29.69 -53.17 21.89
C PRO A 293 30.96 -53.00 22.75
N ASN A 294 32.15 -52.95 22.14
CA ASN A 294 33.41 -52.82 22.89
C ASN A 294 34.29 -51.70 22.32
N ILE A 295 33.81 -50.47 22.36
CA ILE A 295 34.66 -49.26 22.32
C ILE A 295 35.48 -49.08 23.61
N THR A 296 36.06 -50.18 24.14
CA THR A 296 37.13 -50.12 25.15
C THR A 296 38.23 -51.13 24.82
N SER A 297 39.00 -50.89 23.75
CA SER A 297 40.31 -51.54 23.59
C SER A 297 41.36 -50.90 24.50
N THR A 298 41.16 -50.97 25.82
CA THR A 298 42.24 -50.74 26.79
C THR A 298 42.21 -51.80 27.88
N ALA A 299 42.77 -52.97 27.57
CA ALA A 299 43.64 -53.69 28.52
C ALA A 299 44.44 -54.77 27.78
N GLN A 300 45.73 -54.49 27.59
CA GLN A 300 46.74 -55.54 27.61
C GLN A 300 46.55 -56.37 28.90
N THR A 301 46.07 -57.60 28.78
CA THR A 301 46.28 -58.59 29.85
C THR A 301 47.50 -59.42 29.49
N THR A 302 48.66 -58.91 29.88
CA THR A 302 49.89 -59.67 29.98
C THR A 302 49.68 -60.86 30.93
N TRP A 303 49.53 -62.07 30.41
CA TRP A 303 49.77 -63.28 31.20
C TRP A 303 51.28 -63.51 31.26
N THR A 304 51.90 -63.02 32.33
CA THR A 304 53.27 -63.38 32.68
C THR A 304 53.35 -64.88 32.95
N GLN A 305 54.09 -65.61 32.11
CA GLN A 305 54.65 -66.90 32.48
C GLN A 305 55.66 -66.69 33.62
N THR A 306 55.33 -67.12 34.83
CA THR A 306 56.34 -67.41 35.86
C THR A 306 56.98 -68.78 35.57
N PRO A 307 58.32 -68.87 35.46
CA PRO A 307 59.01 -70.13 35.22
C PRO A 307 59.17 -70.95 36.52
N MET A 308 59.15 -72.28 36.35
CA MET A 308 59.57 -73.29 37.33
C MET A 308 60.93 -72.94 37.95
N MET A 309 61.02 -72.98 39.28
CA MET A 309 62.26 -73.35 39.97
C MET A 309 62.03 -74.59 40.82
N MET A 310 62.99 -75.49 40.69
CA MET A 310 63.16 -76.75 41.42
C MET A 310 63.41 -76.48 42.91
N ASP A 311 62.85 -77.35 43.75
CA ASP A 311 63.59 -78.14 44.75
C ASP A 311 62.86 -79.47 44.98
#